data_AF-A0A8H5QM94-F1
#
_entry.id   AF-A0A8H5QM94-F1
#
_cell.length_a   1.000
_cell.length_b   1.000
_cell.length_c   1.000
_cell.angle_alpha   90.00
_cell.angle_beta   90.00
_cell.angle_gamma   90.00
#
_symmetry.space_group_name_H-M   'P 1'
#
loop_
_entity.id
_entity.type
_entity.pdbx_description
1 polymer ?
#
loop_
_entity_poly.entity_id
_entity_poly.type
_entity_poly.pdbx_seq_one_letter_code
_entity_poly.pdbx_strand_id
1 'polypeptide(L)'
;MLSLSYQSLEDFTGLPRVREAVARGETGLLVHGLPPFVRGLPLDDIPHDYRAQKNNDANPVAVEVMQTLHRFSHCVFNNLSHVAELPWEKYLGEMHEFLAPGTDELQVFSSDQHVPSYWSTLSIIINKSNPEKALVTFGSALSVFTEGMTPEPIGSSMEISELSESLDNRKGDWVVYYVRPNNGVFYTRTAGALMTPLSTEDYFERKRVQDLKIIQ
;
A
#
# COMPACT_ATOMS: atom_id res chain seq x y z
N MET A 1 -2.93 9.64 -13.40
CA MET A 1 -2.03 9.13 -12.36
C MET A 1 -0.72 9.88 -12.45
N LEU A 2 -0.29 10.51 -11.35
CA LEU A 2 0.93 11.30 -11.29
C LEU A 2 2.14 10.41 -11.05
N SER A 3 3.24 10.82 -11.68
CA SER A 3 4.54 10.18 -11.61
C SER A 3 5.50 10.98 -10.72
N LEU A 4 6.29 10.27 -9.92
CA LEU A 4 7.32 10.85 -9.05
C LEU A 4 8.49 9.88 -8.83
N SER A 5 9.62 10.39 -8.33
CA SER A 5 10.77 9.56 -7.98
C SER A 5 10.67 9.07 -6.54
N TYR A 6 11.24 7.89 -6.25
CA TYR A 6 11.39 7.40 -4.88
C TYR A 6 12.11 8.43 -3.99
N GLN A 7 13.18 9.06 -4.49
CA GLN A 7 13.93 10.08 -3.73
C GLN A 7 13.01 11.22 -3.27
N SER A 8 12.08 11.66 -4.13
CA SER A 8 11.15 12.73 -3.81
C SER A 8 10.10 12.36 -2.75
N LEU A 9 9.84 11.07 -2.55
CA LEU A 9 9.05 10.58 -1.41
C LEU A 9 9.88 10.59 -0.12
N GLU A 10 11.14 10.19 -0.21
CA GLU A 10 12.04 10.07 0.95
C GLU A 10 12.38 11.44 1.57
N ASP A 11 12.59 12.47 0.73
CA ASP A 11 12.95 13.82 1.17
C ASP A 11 11.77 14.82 1.20
N PHE A 12 10.55 14.33 0.95
CA PHE A 12 9.30 15.10 0.85
C PHE A 12 9.24 16.18 -0.23
N THR A 13 10.23 16.30 -1.12
CA THR A 13 10.16 17.24 -2.25
C THR A 13 9.03 16.93 -3.22
N GLY A 14 8.55 15.68 -3.23
CA GLY A 14 7.40 15.21 -4.00
C GLY A 14 6.03 15.47 -3.35
N LEU A 15 5.97 15.93 -2.09
CA LEU A 15 4.72 16.12 -1.36
C LEU A 15 3.67 16.97 -2.10
N PRO A 16 4.01 18.07 -2.79
CA PRO A 16 3.03 18.83 -3.59
C PRO A 16 2.35 17.97 -4.67
N ARG A 17 3.08 17.06 -5.32
CA ARG A 17 2.50 16.15 -6.32
C ARG A 17 1.61 15.09 -5.68
N VAL A 18 1.96 14.60 -4.50
CA VAL A 18 1.09 13.65 -3.77
C VAL A 18 -0.24 14.33 -3.40
N ARG A 19 -0.19 15.58 -2.93
CA ARG A 19 -1.39 16.40 -2.67
C ARG A 19 -2.22 16.61 -3.93
N GLU A 20 -1.56 16.93 -5.04
CA GLU A 20 -2.21 17.11 -6.34
C GLU A 20 -2.91 15.83 -6.82
N ALA A 21 -2.26 14.66 -6.67
CA ALA A 21 -2.85 13.36 -7.02
C ALA A 21 -4.14 13.11 -6.24
N VAL A 22 -4.10 13.27 -4.90
CA VAL A 22 -5.26 13.08 -4.03
C VAL A 22 -6.36 14.09 -4.36
N ALA A 23 -6.03 15.37 -4.53
CA ALA A 23 -7.00 16.42 -4.85
C ALA A 23 -7.67 16.21 -6.23
N ARG A 24 -7.00 15.55 -7.17
CA ARG A 24 -7.56 15.15 -8.47
C ARG A 24 -8.39 13.88 -8.44
N GLY A 25 -8.48 13.22 -7.29
CA GLY A 25 -9.17 11.93 -7.16
C GLY A 25 -8.42 10.77 -7.82
N GLU A 26 -7.09 10.86 -7.97
CA GLU A 26 -6.30 9.76 -8.50
C GLU A 26 -6.19 8.61 -7.49
N THR A 27 -6.37 7.37 -7.94
CA THR A 27 -6.39 6.16 -7.09
C THR A 27 -5.00 5.59 -6.80
N GLY A 28 -3.94 6.35 -7.06
CA GLY A 28 -2.57 5.87 -6.88
C GLY A 28 -1.50 6.80 -7.43
N LEU A 29 -0.26 6.33 -7.35
CA LEU A 29 0.96 7.02 -7.73
C LEU A 29 1.86 6.07 -8.54
N LEU A 30 2.50 6.59 -9.59
CA LEU A 30 3.57 5.89 -10.27
C LEU A 30 4.92 6.35 -9.71
N VAL A 31 5.65 5.42 -9.09
CA VAL A 31 6.94 5.70 -8.44
C VAL A 31 8.08 5.12 -9.28
N HIS A 32 9.03 5.97 -9.65
CA HIS A 32 10.20 5.61 -10.44
C HIS A 32 11.48 5.65 -9.61
N GLY A 33 12.53 5.00 -10.13
CA GLY A 33 13.86 5.05 -9.54
C GLY A 33 13.88 4.38 -8.16
N LEU A 34 13.21 3.22 -8.06
CA LEU A 34 13.15 2.46 -6.81
C LEU A 34 14.57 2.16 -6.28
N PRO A 35 14.74 2.13 -4.95
CA PRO A 35 16.05 2.03 -4.35
C PRO A 35 16.71 0.67 -4.66
N PRO A 36 18.05 0.56 -4.57
CA PRO A 36 18.78 -0.66 -4.93
C PRO A 36 18.27 -1.93 -4.24
N PHE A 37 17.79 -1.81 -2.99
CA PHE A 37 17.28 -2.95 -2.23
C PHE A 37 15.94 -3.50 -2.79
N VAL A 38 15.14 -2.68 -3.48
CA VAL A 38 13.95 -3.15 -4.21
C VAL A 38 14.36 -3.74 -5.55
N ARG A 39 15.34 -3.14 -6.23
CA ARG A 39 15.87 -3.63 -7.52
C ARG A 39 16.61 -4.97 -7.40
N GLY A 40 17.24 -5.22 -6.25
CA GLY A 40 17.93 -6.47 -5.94
C GLY A 40 17.03 -7.57 -5.38
N LEU A 41 15.71 -7.38 -5.38
CA LEU A 41 14.80 -8.39 -4.88
C LEU A 41 14.87 -9.67 -5.74
N PRO A 42 14.85 -10.85 -5.10
CA PRO A 42 14.80 -12.15 -5.79
C PRO A 42 13.40 -12.43 -6.36
N LEU A 43 12.88 -11.53 -7.21
CA LEU A 43 11.52 -11.64 -7.74
C LEU A 43 11.34 -12.86 -8.65
N ASP A 44 12.40 -13.29 -9.33
CA ASP A 44 12.41 -14.48 -10.20
C ASP A 44 12.32 -15.79 -9.40
N ASP A 45 12.73 -15.78 -8.14
CA ASP A 45 12.65 -16.94 -7.24
C ASP A 45 11.24 -17.14 -6.66
N ILE A 46 10.33 -16.20 -6.88
CA ILE A 46 8.92 -16.35 -6.51
C ILE A 46 8.15 -17.03 -7.65
N PRO A 47 7.53 -18.19 -7.41
CA PRO A 47 6.77 -18.91 -8.43
C PRO A 47 5.67 -18.08 -9.10
N HIS A 48 5.30 -18.47 -10.31
CA HIS A 48 4.09 -17.98 -10.97
C HIS A 48 2.86 -18.36 -10.12
N ASP A 49 1.81 -17.53 -10.14
CA ASP A 49 0.57 -17.71 -9.37
C ASP A 49 0.80 -17.90 -7.85
N TYR A 50 1.94 -17.43 -7.34
CA TYR A 50 2.28 -17.54 -5.91
C TYR A 50 1.36 -16.64 -5.08
N ARG A 51 0.95 -17.14 -3.91
CA ARG A 51 0.16 -16.41 -2.93
C ARG A 51 0.62 -16.78 -1.53
N ALA A 52 0.99 -15.78 -0.75
CA ALA A 52 1.33 -15.99 0.66
C ALA A 52 0.93 -14.79 1.51
N GLN A 53 0.52 -15.08 2.75
CA GLN A 53 0.33 -14.06 3.77
C GLN A 53 1.54 -14.08 4.71
N LYS A 54 1.96 -12.91 5.21
CA LYS A 54 3.21 -12.80 5.99
C LYS A 54 3.28 -13.72 7.23
N ASN A 55 2.12 -14.10 7.78
CA ASN A 55 2.01 -14.93 8.99
C ASN A 55 1.61 -16.39 8.70
N ASN A 56 1.40 -16.79 7.44
CA ASN A 56 0.92 -18.11 7.05
C ASN A 56 1.82 -18.75 5.99
N ASP A 57 2.78 -19.58 6.41
CA ASP A 57 3.61 -20.46 5.57
C ASP A 57 4.27 -19.81 4.34
N ALA A 58 4.64 -18.52 4.45
CA ALA A 58 5.39 -17.84 3.40
C ALA A 58 6.82 -18.41 3.31
N ASN A 59 7.30 -18.67 2.09
CA ASN A 59 8.69 -19.05 1.90
C ASN A 59 9.64 -17.87 2.25
N PRO A 60 10.92 -18.13 2.60
CA PRO A 60 11.83 -17.07 3.05
C PRO A 60 12.04 -15.94 2.03
N VAL A 61 12.06 -16.27 0.74
CA VAL A 61 12.22 -15.32 -0.38
C VAL A 61 11.04 -14.35 -0.43
N ALA A 62 9.81 -14.85 -0.35
CA ALA A 62 8.61 -14.02 -0.34
C ALA A 62 8.54 -13.16 0.92
N VAL A 63 9.03 -13.65 2.07
CA VAL A 63 9.13 -12.84 3.29
C VAL A 63 10.10 -11.67 3.09
N GLU A 64 11.25 -11.88 2.47
CA GLU A 64 12.21 -10.82 2.14
C GLU A 64 11.60 -9.76 1.20
N VAL A 65 10.90 -10.22 0.16
CA VAL A 65 10.18 -9.34 -0.77
C VAL A 65 9.11 -8.54 -0.03
N MET A 66 8.27 -9.19 0.78
CA MET A 66 7.25 -8.51 1.59
C MET A 66 7.88 -7.49 2.53
N GLN A 67 8.92 -7.85 3.29
CA GLN A 67 9.62 -6.94 4.20
C GLN A 67 10.17 -5.71 3.48
N THR A 68 10.73 -5.91 2.29
CA THR A 68 11.32 -4.85 1.50
C THR A 68 10.26 -3.89 0.94
N LEU A 69 9.20 -4.43 0.34
CA LEU A 69 8.08 -3.63 -0.16
C LEU A 69 7.33 -2.93 0.97
N HIS A 70 7.28 -3.56 2.14
CA HIS A 70 6.75 -2.94 3.34
C HIS A 70 7.60 -1.75 3.81
N ARG A 71 8.94 -1.85 3.79
CA ARG A 71 9.77 -0.66 4.07
C ARG A 71 9.50 0.47 3.09
N PHE A 72 9.32 0.15 1.80
CA PHE A 72 8.93 1.13 0.80
C PHE A 72 7.54 1.75 1.08
N SER A 73 6.56 0.97 1.57
CA SER A 73 5.24 1.50 1.90
C SER A 73 5.29 2.59 2.98
N HIS A 74 6.24 2.51 3.93
CA HIS A 74 6.41 3.54 4.96
C HIS A 74 6.83 4.90 4.37
N CYS A 75 7.61 4.94 3.30
CA CYS A 75 7.93 6.20 2.61
C CYS A 75 6.68 6.85 2.01
N VAL A 76 5.79 6.04 1.43
CA VAL A 76 4.51 6.52 0.88
C VAL A 76 3.57 6.95 2.01
N PHE A 77 3.48 6.15 3.08
CA PHE A 77 2.68 6.44 4.26
C PHE A 77 3.04 7.77 4.90
N ASN A 78 4.33 8.08 5.06
CA ASN A 78 4.76 9.34 5.63
C ASN A 78 4.21 10.53 4.82
N ASN A 79 4.30 10.47 3.48
CA ASN A 79 3.74 11.51 2.61
C ASN A 79 2.21 11.59 2.75
N LEU A 80 1.52 10.44 2.76
CA LEU A 80 0.07 10.40 2.91
C LEU A 80 -0.42 10.90 4.27
N SER A 81 0.33 10.64 5.36
CA SER A 81 0.05 11.21 6.67
C SER A 81 0.09 12.74 6.64
N HIS A 82 1.07 13.34 5.94
CA HIS A 82 1.14 14.79 5.74
C HIS A 82 0.05 15.33 4.81
N VAL A 83 -0.36 14.56 3.80
CA VAL A 83 -1.47 14.95 2.91
C VAL A 83 -2.79 14.95 3.65
N ALA A 84 -3.05 13.91 4.45
CA ALA A 84 -4.29 13.75 5.20
C ALA A 84 -4.29 14.44 6.57
N GLU A 85 -3.28 15.27 6.85
CA GLU A 85 -3.14 16.02 8.11
C GLU A 85 -3.28 15.11 9.35
N LEU A 86 -2.75 13.89 9.26
CA LEU A 86 -2.74 12.91 10.35
C LEU A 86 -1.79 13.40 11.47
N PRO A 87 -2.01 12.97 12.72
CA PRO A 87 -1.42 13.63 13.89
C PRO A 87 0.10 13.59 13.95
N TRP A 88 0.74 12.65 13.25
CA TRP A 88 2.17 12.68 13.01
C TRP A 88 2.51 11.91 11.73
N GLU A 89 3.72 12.17 11.21
CA GLU A 89 4.23 11.60 9.96
C GLU A 89 4.11 10.06 9.90
N LYS A 90 4.50 9.38 10.98
CA LYS A 90 4.54 7.90 11.03
C LYS A 90 3.20 7.25 11.37
N TYR A 91 2.11 8.01 11.47
CA TYR A 91 0.81 7.51 11.93
C TYR A 91 0.37 6.26 11.17
N LEU A 92 0.35 6.32 9.84
CA LEU A 92 0.00 5.16 9.02
C LEU A 92 1.01 4.03 9.18
N GLY A 93 2.32 4.32 9.24
CA GLY A 93 3.35 3.30 9.42
C GLY A 93 3.18 2.48 10.71
N GLU A 94 2.82 3.12 11.82
CA GLU A 94 2.60 2.46 13.11
C GLU A 94 1.36 1.55 13.12
N MET A 95 0.35 1.85 12.30
CA MET A 95 -0.83 0.99 12.12
C MET A 95 -0.59 -0.20 11.17
N HIS A 96 0.61 -0.26 10.60
CA HIS A 96 1.04 -1.25 9.64
C HIS A 96 2.45 -1.71 10.00
N GLU A 97 2.70 -2.12 11.24
CA GLU A 97 4.00 -2.70 11.59
C GLU A 97 4.14 -4.11 10.98
N PHE A 98 5.28 -4.37 10.32
CA PHE A 98 5.51 -5.66 9.66
C PHE A 98 5.47 -6.84 10.65
N LEU A 99 6.08 -6.69 11.82
CA LEU A 99 6.16 -7.75 12.83
C LEU A 99 4.85 -7.93 13.62
N ALA A 100 3.94 -6.96 13.57
CA ALA A 100 2.67 -7.06 14.25
C ALA A 100 1.72 -8.05 13.52
N PRO A 101 0.86 -8.77 14.27
CA PRO A 101 -0.15 -9.66 13.68
C PRO A 101 -1.00 -8.93 12.64
N GLY A 102 -1.11 -9.51 11.45
CA GLY A 102 -1.79 -8.89 10.31
C GLY A 102 -1.96 -9.86 9.15
N THR A 103 -2.56 -9.37 8.08
CA THR A 103 -2.91 -10.18 6.90
C THR A 103 -2.29 -9.63 5.62
N ASP A 104 -1.16 -8.92 5.73
CA ASP A 104 -0.37 -8.49 4.56
C ASP A 104 -0.10 -9.68 3.65
N GLU A 105 -0.20 -9.45 2.36
CA GLU A 105 -0.28 -10.54 1.38
C GLU A 105 0.53 -10.20 0.13
N LEU A 106 1.32 -11.17 -0.31
CA LEU A 106 2.04 -11.13 -1.59
C LEU A 106 1.33 -12.06 -2.57
N GLN A 107 1.04 -11.57 -3.76
CA GLN A 107 0.53 -12.37 -4.87
C GLN A 107 1.34 -12.11 -6.14
N VAL A 108 1.45 -13.14 -6.98
CA VAL A 108 2.03 -13.05 -8.32
C VAL A 108 0.96 -13.37 -9.33
N PHE A 109 0.76 -12.47 -10.30
CA PHE A 109 -0.20 -12.63 -11.39
C PHE A 109 0.51 -12.63 -12.72
N SER A 110 0.08 -13.47 -13.66
CA SER A 110 0.59 -13.42 -15.02
C SER A 110 0.29 -12.07 -15.69
N SER A 111 1.09 -11.70 -16.70
CA SER A 111 1.02 -10.36 -17.29
C SER A 111 -0.29 -10.05 -18.03
N ASP A 112 -1.03 -11.09 -18.40
CA ASP A 112 -2.33 -11.09 -19.06
C ASP A 112 -3.52 -11.12 -18.07
N GLN A 113 -3.28 -11.41 -16.79
CA GLN A 113 -4.30 -11.46 -15.77
C GLN A 113 -4.65 -10.07 -15.25
N HIS A 114 -5.93 -9.88 -14.91
CA HIS A 114 -6.37 -8.69 -14.17
C HIS A 114 -5.89 -8.77 -12.72
N VAL A 115 -5.26 -7.70 -12.24
CA VAL A 115 -4.86 -7.57 -10.84
C VAL A 115 -6.08 -7.15 -10.00
N PRO A 116 -6.55 -7.95 -9.04
CA PRO A 116 -7.74 -7.65 -8.24
C PRO A 116 -7.50 -6.53 -7.23
N SER A 117 -8.48 -5.65 -7.06
CA SER A 117 -8.50 -4.61 -6.02
C SER A 117 -8.99 -5.17 -4.69
N TYR A 118 -8.09 -5.77 -3.92
CA TYR A 118 -8.42 -6.27 -2.58
C TYR A 118 -8.33 -5.19 -1.50
N TRP A 119 -9.13 -5.38 -0.44
CA TRP A 119 -9.04 -4.60 0.79
C TRP A 119 -7.59 -4.50 1.28
N SER A 120 -7.09 -3.28 1.29
CA SER A 120 -5.72 -2.90 1.63
C SER A 120 -5.69 -1.40 1.92
N THR A 121 -4.65 -0.94 2.59
CA THR A 121 -4.36 0.50 2.75
C THR A 121 -3.57 0.98 1.54
N LEU A 122 -2.58 0.19 1.12
CA LEU A 122 -1.87 0.37 -0.14
C LEU A 122 -1.73 -0.97 -0.83
N SER A 123 -1.68 -0.96 -2.16
CA SER A 123 -1.15 -2.07 -2.92
C SER A 123 0.04 -1.60 -3.75
N ILE A 124 1.15 -2.33 -3.68
CA ILE A 124 2.38 -2.04 -4.39
C ILE A 124 2.54 -3.07 -5.48
N ILE A 125 2.56 -2.63 -6.73
CA ILE A 125 2.64 -3.48 -7.92
C ILE A 125 3.96 -3.22 -8.61
N ILE A 126 4.72 -4.28 -8.85
CA ILE A 126 6.00 -4.26 -9.58
C ILE A 126 5.94 -5.32 -10.68
N ASN A 127 6.52 -5.01 -11.83
CA ASN A 127 6.70 -6.02 -12.87
C ASN A 127 8.05 -6.73 -12.68
N LYS A 128 8.09 -8.08 -12.73
CA LYS A 128 9.34 -8.84 -12.62
C LYS A 128 10.40 -8.40 -13.66
N SER A 129 9.99 -8.09 -14.88
CA SER A 129 10.90 -7.65 -15.95
C SER A 129 11.25 -6.16 -15.90
N ASN A 130 10.58 -5.36 -15.08
CA ASN A 130 10.92 -3.95 -14.88
C ASN A 130 10.76 -3.52 -13.42
N PRO A 131 11.66 -3.97 -12.52
CA PRO A 131 11.57 -3.69 -11.09
C PRO A 131 12.02 -2.27 -10.71
N GLU A 132 12.24 -1.38 -11.67
CA GLU A 132 12.66 0.01 -11.41
C GLU A 132 11.48 0.97 -11.17
N LYS A 133 10.26 0.52 -11.48
CA LYS A 133 9.02 1.26 -11.32
C LYS A 133 8.06 0.47 -10.42
N ALA A 134 7.32 1.17 -9.57
CA ALA A 134 6.20 0.61 -8.82
C ALA A 134 4.96 1.45 -9.05
N LEU A 135 3.84 0.79 -9.30
CA LEU A 135 2.53 1.41 -9.16
C LEU A 135 2.06 1.21 -7.72
N VAL A 136 1.80 2.31 -7.02
CA VAL A 136 1.27 2.29 -5.66
C VAL A 136 -0.18 2.76 -5.70
N THR A 137 -1.13 1.85 -5.49
CA THR A 137 -2.55 2.19 -5.48
C THR A 137 -3.02 2.48 -4.07
N PHE A 138 -3.88 3.49 -3.93
CA PHE A 138 -4.60 3.79 -2.70
C PHE A 138 -5.70 2.76 -2.51
N GLY A 139 -5.59 1.97 -1.45
CA GLY A 139 -6.57 0.95 -1.13
C GLY A 139 -7.75 1.54 -0.34
N SER A 140 -8.87 0.83 -0.32
CA SER A 140 -10.09 1.31 0.36
C SER A 140 -9.95 1.46 1.87
N ALA A 141 -8.99 0.80 2.52
CA ALA A 141 -8.71 1.03 3.93
C ALA A 141 -8.08 2.42 4.18
N LEU A 142 -7.37 2.99 3.21
CA LEU A 142 -6.79 4.34 3.33
C LEU A 142 -7.88 5.41 3.41
N SER A 143 -8.97 5.25 2.66
CA SER A 143 -10.15 6.12 2.76
C SER A 143 -10.71 6.13 4.19
N VAL A 144 -10.73 4.97 4.88
CA VAL A 144 -11.14 4.91 6.29
C VAL A 144 -10.18 5.68 7.20
N PHE A 145 -8.86 5.52 7.03
CA PHE A 145 -7.89 6.26 7.86
C PHE A 145 -7.89 7.76 7.63
N THR A 146 -8.26 8.20 6.43
CA THR A 146 -8.22 9.61 6.01
C THR A 146 -9.61 10.25 5.96
N GLU A 147 -10.62 9.58 6.50
CA GLU A 147 -12.01 10.05 6.54
C GLU A 147 -12.58 10.43 5.16
N GLY A 148 -12.23 9.66 4.13
CA GLY A 148 -12.66 9.85 2.76
C GLY A 148 -11.87 10.92 1.99
N MET A 149 -10.80 11.46 2.56
CA MET A 149 -9.93 12.41 1.85
C MET A 149 -9.19 11.77 0.68
N THR A 150 -8.76 10.51 0.82
CA THR A 150 -8.19 9.75 -0.29
C THR A 150 -9.27 9.02 -1.08
N PRO A 151 -9.20 9.03 -2.42
CA PRO A 151 -10.20 8.38 -3.25
C PRO A 151 -10.20 6.86 -3.07
N GLU A 152 -11.38 6.27 -3.16
CA GLU A 152 -11.54 4.81 -3.18
C GLU A 152 -11.37 4.26 -4.60
N PRO A 153 -10.70 3.12 -4.76
CA PRO A 153 -10.60 2.47 -6.07
C PRO A 153 -12.01 2.02 -6.53
N ILE A 154 -12.37 2.40 -7.76
CA ILE A 154 -13.65 2.04 -8.37
C ILE A 154 -13.51 0.68 -9.05
N GLY A 155 -14.32 -0.29 -8.64
CA GLY A 155 -14.36 -1.63 -9.26
C GLY A 155 -13.45 -2.66 -8.60
N SER A 156 -13.47 -3.88 -9.13
CA SER A 156 -12.81 -5.05 -8.53
C SER A 156 -11.39 -5.30 -9.05
N SER A 157 -10.86 -4.46 -9.92
CA SER A 157 -9.53 -4.63 -10.55
C SER A 157 -8.76 -3.31 -10.62
N MET A 158 -7.45 -3.37 -10.52
CA MET A 158 -6.55 -2.22 -10.61
C MET A 158 -6.16 -1.92 -12.06
N GLU A 159 -6.08 -0.64 -12.42
CA GLU A 159 -5.57 -0.20 -13.71
C GLU A 159 -4.04 -0.19 -13.70
N ILE A 160 -3.43 -1.15 -14.42
CA ILE A 160 -1.96 -1.34 -14.52
C ILE A 160 -1.38 -0.86 -15.86
N SER A 161 -2.18 -0.15 -16.65
CA SER A 161 -1.80 0.37 -17.98
C SER A 161 -0.56 1.27 -17.93
N GLU A 162 -0.40 2.04 -16.87
CA GLU A 162 0.74 2.95 -16.63
C GLU A 162 2.07 2.21 -16.41
N LEU A 163 2.05 0.94 -15.98
CA LEU A 163 3.25 0.10 -15.93
C LEU A 163 3.59 -0.54 -17.29
N SER A 164 2.64 -0.52 -18.21
CA SER A 164 2.67 -1.28 -19.47
C SER A 164 3.05 -0.40 -20.68
N GLU A 165 3.88 0.64 -20.48
CA GLU A 165 4.21 1.69 -21.47
C GLU A 165 4.72 1.20 -22.85
N SER A 166 4.95 -0.12 -23.05
CA SER A 166 5.06 -0.71 -24.39
C SER A 166 4.47 -2.13 -24.45
N LEU A 167 4.00 -2.55 -25.64
CA LEU A 167 3.59 -3.94 -25.91
C LEU A 167 4.73 -4.96 -25.64
N ASP A 168 5.99 -4.53 -25.74
CA ASP A 168 7.17 -5.35 -25.42
C ASP A 168 7.46 -5.44 -23.91
N ASN A 169 6.98 -4.48 -23.11
CA ASN A 169 7.14 -4.41 -21.65
C ASN A 169 6.07 -5.18 -20.87
N ARG A 170 5.15 -5.89 -21.55
CA ARG A 170 4.23 -6.86 -20.92
C ARG A 170 4.88 -8.23 -20.64
N LYS A 171 6.19 -8.34 -20.86
CA LYS A 171 6.94 -9.54 -20.43
C LYS A 171 7.10 -9.46 -18.92
N GLY A 172 6.82 -10.55 -18.21
CA GLY A 172 7.03 -10.65 -16.77
C GLY A 172 5.75 -10.51 -15.94
N ASP A 173 5.64 -11.36 -14.93
CA ASP A 173 4.52 -11.36 -13.97
C ASP A 173 4.45 -10.06 -13.17
N TRP A 174 3.25 -9.74 -12.72
CA TRP A 174 2.98 -8.72 -11.73
C TRP A 174 3.17 -9.29 -10.32
N VAL A 175 4.10 -8.73 -9.57
CA VAL A 175 4.25 -8.97 -8.13
C VAL A 175 3.48 -7.89 -7.39
N VAL A 176 2.49 -8.30 -6.61
CA VAL A 176 1.57 -7.39 -5.92
C VAL A 176 1.64 -7.65 -4.43
N TYR A 177 2.00 -6.61 -3.68
CA TYR A 177 2.02 -6.62 -2.23
C TYR A 177 0.87 -5.77 -1.68
N TYR A 178 -0.09 -6.42 -1.03
CA TYR A 178 -1.23 -5.78 -0.37
C TYR A 178 -0.85 -5.48 1.09
N VAL A 179 -0.67 -4.20 1.40
CA VAL A 179 -0.41 -3.73 2.76
C VAL A 179 -1.76 -3.57 3.46
N ARG A 180 -2.00 -4.33 4.52
CA ARG A 180 -3.28 -4.34 5.25
C ARG A 180 -3.10 -3.84 6.68
N PRO A 181 -4.14 -3.22 7.27
CA PRO A 181 -4.10 -2.86 8.69
C PRO A 181 -3.77 -4.07 9.57
N ASN A 182 -3.00 -3.88 10.64
CA ASN A 182 -2.80 -4.95 11.62
C ASN A 182 -4.14 -5.32 12.31
N ASN A 183 -4.29 -6.58 12.75
CA ASN A 183 -5.56 -7.13 13.26
C ASN A 183 -6.12 -6.37 14.49
N GLY A 184 -5.24 -5.66 15.22
CA GLY A 184 -5.56 -4.90 16.43
C GLY A 184 -5.74 -3.40 16.21
N VAL A 185 -5.76 -2.93 14.96
CA VAL A 185 -5.91 -1.49 14.67
C VAL A 185 -7.37 -1.09 14.74
N PHE A 186 -7.63 -0.09 15.58
CA PHE A 186 -8.95 0.51 15.75
C PHE A 186 -9.00 1.86 15.04
N TYR A 187 -10.12 2.14 14.40
CA TYR A 187 -10.37 3.48 13.89
C TYR A 187 -10.64 4.41 15.08
N THR A 188 -9.93 5.53 15.13
CA THR A 188 -10.22 6.63 16.07
C THR A 188 -10.40 7.91 15.27
N ARG A 189 -11.64 8.42 15.24
CA ARG A 189 -12.04 9.71 14.64
C ARG A 189 -11.19 10.89 15.13
N THR A 190 -10.59 10.74 16.31
CA THR A 190 -9.72 11.70 16.98
C THR A 190 -8.26 11.39 16.74
N ALA A 191 -7.84 11.40 15.47
CA ALA A 191 -6.44 11.58 15.13
C ALA A 191 -5.92 13.01 15.52
N GLY A 192 -6.54 13.68 16.49
CA GLY A 192 -6.04 14.87 17.18
C GLY A 192 -6.13 14.78 18.71
N ALA A 193 -6.66 13.69 19.29
CA ALA A 193 -6.70 13.50 20.73
C ALA A 193 -6.10 12.14 21.09
N LEU A 194 -4.77 12.15 21.20
CA LEU A 194 -3.93 11.31 22.06
C LEU A 194 -4.35 9.84 22.16
N MET A 195 -3.45 8.97 21.68
CA MET A 195 -3.28 7.50 21.82
C MET A 195 -3.66 6.84 23.18
N THR A 196 -4.74 7.25 23.85
CA THR A 196 -5.31 6.69 25.07
C THR A 196 -6.81 7.00 25.07
N PRO A 197 -7.71 5.99 25.20
CA PRO A 197 -9.13 6.28 25.37
C PRO A 197 -9.34 7.12 26.63
N LEU A 198 -10.05 8.25 26.48
CA LEU A 198 -10.41 9.13 27.60
C LEU A 198 -11.56 8.55 28.44
N SER A 199 -12.27 7.52 27.96
CA SER A 199 -13.34 6.83 28.69
C SER A 199 -13.48 5.34 28.31
N THR A 200 -14.13 4.55 29.18
CA THR A 200 -14.44 3.13 28.93
C THR A 200 -15.50 2.96 27.84
N GLU A 201 -16.40 3.92 27.68
CA GLU A 201 -17.43 3.93 26.62
C GLU A 201 -16.80 4.11 25.23
N ASP A 202 -15.83 5.03 25.08
CA ASP A 202 -15.05 5.19 23.84
C ASP A 202 -14.22 3.96 23.47
N TYR A 203 -13.93 3.07 24.42
CA TYR A 203 -13.27 1.78 24.16
C TYR A 203 -14.26 0.75 23.63
N PHE A 204 -15.50 0.72 24.15
CA PHE A 204 -16.55 -0.21 23.74
C PHE A 204 -17.15 0.11 22.36
N GLU A 205 -17.12 1.37 21.92
CA GLU A 205 -17.66 1.78 20.61
C GLU A 205 -16.66 1.65 19.43
N ARG A 206 -15.39 1.27 19.70
CA ARG A 206 -14.37 1.16 18.64
C ARG A 206 -14.69 0.04 17.67
N LYS A 207 -14.80 0.40 16.39
CA LYS A 207 -14.78 -0.57 15.30
C LYS A 207 -13.34 -0.81 14.86
N ARG A 208 -12.94 -2.09 14.72
CA ARG A 208 -11.64 -2.40 14.13
C ARG A 208 -11.66 -1.96 12.67
N VAL A 209 -10.55 -1.47 12.15
CA VAL A 209 -10.49 -1.03 10.75
C VAL A 209 -10.86 -2.17 9.79
N GLN A 210 -10.51 -3.41 10.12
CA GLN A 210 -10.93 -4.60 9.36
C GLN A 210 -12.44 -4.86 9.37
N ASP A 211 -13.15 -4.46 10.44
CA ASP A 211 -14.60 -4.65 10.60
C ASP A 211 -15.39 -3.52 9.89
N LEU A 212 -14.69 -2.42 9.57
CA LEU A 212 -15.18 -1.33 8.74
C LEU A 212 -15.09 -1.63 7.24
N LYS A 213 -14.76 -2.87 6.86
CA LYS A 213 -14.93 -3.35 5.48
C LYS A 213 -16.38 -3.06 5.10
N ILE A 214 -16.59 -1.98 4.35
CA ILE A 214 -17.92 -1.52 3.97
C ILE A 214 -18.55 -2.70 3.26
N ILE A 215 -19.67 -3.18 3.80
CA ILE A 215 -20.52 -4.16 3.13
C ILE A 215 -21.00 -3.47 1.86
N GLN A 216 -20.40 -3.82 0.73
CA GLN A 216 -20.94 -3.55 -0.60
C GLN A 216 -21.52 -4.85 -1.13
#